data_AF-A0A0Q6Z2D9-F1
#
_entry.id   AF-A0A0Q6Z2D9-F1
#
_cell.length_a   1.000
_cell.length_b   1.000
_cell.length_c   1.000
_cell.angle_alpha   90.00
_cell.angle_beta   90.00
_cell.angle_gamma   90.00
#
_symmetry.space_group_name_H-M   'P 1'
#
loop_
_entity.id
_entity.type
_entity.pdbx_description
1 polymer ?
#
loop_
_entity_poly.entity_id
_entity_poly.type
_entity_poly.pdbx_seq_one_letter_code
_entity_poly.pdbx_strand_id
1 'polypeptide(L)'
;MDPFTIGLMMASTALSSGGKFMAGLSQSRADYAEGQMQLTQADLYGLNAETALTNVKVLTTQAEIAGMGADFAFAKARLQKGRILEKGRTTLAAQRAEYASRNIDPTFGSPLLTQALTAGRIAQDLDLTDANAEIEAADAKTRRANILGHAAGAQGQVVSSIGQQLTSTMKAKSLFTKSEDDVAAGAIGALSSILSGAASLGKGGSFGGGSTFQGNPWGAESVNVPSAGRDF
;
A
#
# COMPACT_ATOMS: atom_id res chain seq x y z
N MET A 1 -63.15 26.32 -19.19
CA MET A 1 -62.33 25.76 -18.11
C MET A 1 -62.30 26.78 -17.00
N ASP A 2 -62.64 26.38 -15.78
CA ASP A 2 -62.57 27.28 -14.63
C ASP A 2 -61.11 27.63 -14.32
N PRO A 3 -60.79 28.88 -13.98
CA PRO A 3 -59.42 29.32 -13.68
C PRO A 3 -58.81 28.56 -12.49
N PHE A 4 -59.66 28.01 -11.61
CA PHE A 4 -59.23 27.14 -10.51
C PHE A 4 -58.65 25.80 -10.99
N THR A 5 -59.16 25.19 -12.06
CA THR A 5 -58.64 23.92 -12.58
C THR A 5 -57.30 24.11 -13.30
N ILE A 6 -57.13 25.24 -13.99
CA ILE A 6 -55.87 25.63 -14.62
C ILE A 6 -54.82 25.93 -13.55
N GLY A 7 -55.19 26.64 -12.48
CA GLY A 7 -54.33 26.89 -11.32
C GLY A 7 -53.86 25.60 -10.62
N LEU A 8 -54.76 24.62 -10.45
CA LEU A 8 -54.44 23.32 -9.83
C LEU A 8 -53.51 22.46 -10.70
N MET A 9 -53.67 22.48 -12.04
CA MET A 9 -52.78 21.76 -12.97
C MET A 9 -51.40 22.43 -13.10
N MET A 10 -51.34 23.77 -13.10
CA MET A 10 -50.05 24.47 -13.08
C MET A 10 -49.31 24.30 -11.75
N ALA A 11 -50.03 24.30 -10.63
CA ALA A 11 -49.44 24.04 -9.31
C ALA A 11 -48.88 22.61 -9.20
N SER A 12 -49.58 21.60 -9.75
CA SER A 12 -49.11 20.21 -9.74
C SER A 12 -47.94 19.96 -10.72
N THR A 13 -47.91 20.67 -11.86
CA THR A 13 -46.76 20.63 -12.78
C THR A 13 -45.52 21.26 -12.15
N ALA A 14 -45.65 22.44 -11.54
CA ALA A 14 -44.57 23.14 -10.84
C ALA A 14 -44.05 22.36 -9.62
N LEU A 15 -44.93 21.66 -8.91
CA LEU A 15 -44.56 20.80 -7.79
C LEU A 15 -43.82 19.53 -8.26
N SER A 16 -44.23 18.93 -9.38
CA SER A 16 -43.57 17.75 -9.96
C SER A 16 -42.19 18.08 -10.56
N SER A 17 -42.03 19.25 -11.19
CA SER A 17 -40.74 19.72 -11.70
C SER A 17 -39.80 20.13 -10.58
N GLY A 18 -40.33 20.76 -9.52
CA GLY A 18 -39.60 21.05 -8.29
C GLY A 18 -39.11 19.79 -7.57
N GLY A 19 -39.93 18.74 -7.52
CA GLY A 19 -39.56 17.44 -6.93
C GLY A 19 -38.42 16.74 -7.68
N LYS A 20 -38.43 16.74 -9.03
CA LYS A 20 -37.35 16.15 -9.85
C LYS A 20 -36.04 16.92 -9.76
N PHE A 21 -36.12 18.25 -9.72
CA PHE A 21 -34.96 19.10 -9.49
C PHE A 21 -34.36 18.86 -8.10
N MET A 22 -35.20 18.86 -7.06
CA MET A 22 -34.76 18.62 -5.68
C MET A 22 -34.19 17.22 -5.49
N ALA A 23 -34.74 16.20 -6.15
CA ALA A 23 -34.19 14.84 -6.13
C ALA A 23 -32.78 14.78 -6.75
N GLY A 24 -32.58 15.39 -7.92
CA GLY A 24 -31.25 15.51 -8.55
C GLY A 24 -30.25 16.29 -7.70
N LEU A 25 -30.70 17.34 -7.02
CA LEU A 25 -29.87 18.16 -6.12
C LEU A 25 -29.52 17.41 -4.82
N SER A 26 -30.45 16.63 -4.27
CA SER A 26 -30.18 15.77 -3.11
C SER A 26 -29.23 14.62 -3.45
N GLN A 27 -29.38 14.03 -4.63
CA GLN A 27 -28.51 12.96 -5.13
C GLN A 27 -27.11 13.49 -5.41
N SER A 28 -26.99 14.63 -6.09
CA SER A 28 -25.70 15.30 -6.32
C SER A 28 -25.01 15.67 -5.01
N ARG A 29 -25.72 16.20 -4.00
CA ARG A 29 -25.12 16.46 -2.68
C ARG A 29 -24.61 15.19 -1.99
N ALA A 30 -25.35 14.08 -2.11
CA ALA A 30 -24.92 12.80 -1.56
C ALA A 30 -23.65 12.28 -2.28
N ASP A 31 -23.66 12.26 -3.61
CA ASP A 31 -22.53 11.83 -4.44
C ASP A 31 -21.29 12.73 -4.23
N TYR A 32 -21.48 14.04 -4.01
CA TYR A 32 -20.39 14.99 -3.70
C TYR A 32 -19.80 14.75 -2.31
N ALA A 33 -20.64 14.48 -1.30
CA ALA A 33 -20.18 14.14 0.05
C ALA A 33 -19.43 12.80 0.05
N GLU A 34 -19.91 11.81 -0.69
CA GLU A 34 -19.23 10.52 -0.88
C GLU A 34 -17.90 10.69 -1.62
N GLY A 35 -17.86 11.53 -2.67
CA GLY A 35 -16.63 11.89 -3.36
C GLY A 35 -15.58 12.53 -2.44
N GLN A 36 -15.99 13.43 -1.56
CA GLN A 36 -15.08 14.01 -0.56
C GLN A 36 -14.55 12.98 0.44
N MET A 37 -15.42 12.08 0.94
CA MET A 37 -14.97 11.01 1.83
C MET A 37 -13.93 10.11 1.15
N GLN A 38 -14.12 9.81 -0.15
CA GLN A 38 -13.15 9.01 -0.90
C GLN A 38 -11.82 9.73 -1.15
N LEU A 39 -11.81 11.06 -1.31
CA LEU A 39 -10.58 11.84 -1.32
C LEU A 39 -9.86 11.80 0.03
N THR A 40 -10.59 11.99 1.14
CA THR A 40 -9.99 11.87 2.48
C THR A 40 -9.41 10.48 2.71
N GLN A 41 -10.09 9.44 2.21
CA GLN A 41 -9.57 8.08 2.27
C GLN A 41 -8.32 7.90 1.41
N ALA A 42 -8.27 8.52 0.22
CA ALA A 42 -7.08 8.55 -0.63
C ALA A 42 -5.89 9.22 0.07
N ASP A 43 -6.11 10.35 0.74
CA ASP A 43 -5.08 11.07 1.48
C ASP A 43 -4.53 10.22 2.64
N LEU A 44 -5.40 9.52 3.37
CA LEU A 44 -4.97 8.57 4.40
C LEU A 44 -4.12 7.42 3.84
N TYR A 45 -4.49 6.87 2.68
CA TYR A 45 -3.68 5.85 2.01
C TYR A 45 -2.34 6.41 1.53
N GLY A 46 -2.30 7.67 1.07
CA GLY A 46 -1.07 8.37 0.68
C GLY A 46 -0.12 8.59 1.87
N LEU A 47 -0.64 9.08 2.99
CA LEU A 47 0.14 9.25 4.24
C LEU A 47 0.69 7.91 4.76
N ASN A 48 -0.12 6.85 4.68
CA ASN A 48 0.33 5.50 5.04
C ASN A 48 1.44 5.01 4.09
N ALA A 49 1.33 5.28 2.78
CA ALA A 49 2.36 4.94 1.81
C ALA A 49 3.68 5.68 2.09
N GLU A 50 3.62 6.98 2.40
CA GLU A 50 4.80 7.80 2.71
C GLU A 50 5.50 7.35 4.00
N THR A 51 4.72 7.05 5.04
CA THR A 51 5.23 6.51 6.30
C THR A 51 5.91 5.15 6.07
N ALA A 52 5.27 4.26 5.30
CA ALA A 52 5.84 2.96 4.95
C ALA A 52 7.11 3.09 4.08
N LEU A 53 7.15 4.04 3.14
CA LEU A 53 8.35 4.34 2.35
C LEU A 53 9.51 4.80 3.25
N THR A 54 9.22 5.65 4.22
CA THR A 54 10.20 6.11 5.21
C THR A 54 10.74 4.93 6.03
N ASN A 55 9.87 4.02 6.48
CA ASN A 55 10.28 2.80 7.15
C ASN A 55 11.19 1.93 6.28
N VAL A 56 10.89 1.77 4.99
CA VAL A 56 11.75 1.02 4.05
C VAL A 56 13.14 1.66 3.94
N LYS A 57 13.24 3.00 3.85
CA LYS A 57 14.52 3.71 3.81
C LYS A 57 15.33 3.51 5.09
N VAL A 58 14.68 3.57 6.25
CA VAL A 58 15.32 3.32 7.55
C VAL A 58 15.82 1.88 7.65
N LEU A 59 15.02 0.89 7.24
CA LEU A 59 15.45 -0.51 7.22
C LEU A 59 16.61 -0.73 6.24
N THR A 60 16.60 -0.07 5.08
CA THR A 60 17.69 -0.18 4.10
C THR A 60 19.00 0.36 4.66
N THR A 61 18.97 1.54 5.28
CA THR A 61 20.16 2.11 5.96
C THR A 61 20.62 1.25 7.13
N GLN A 62 19.70 0.68 7.92
CA GLN A 62 20.05 -0.31 8.96
C GLN A 62 20.71 -1.56 8.38
N ALA A 63 20.25 -2.04 7.21
CA ALA A 63 20.84 -3.19 6.53
C ALA A 63 22.26 -2.89 6.02
N GLU A 64 22.51 -1.69 5.52
CA GLU A 64 23.86 -1.24 5.14
C GLU A 64 24.80 -1.20 6.34
N ILE A 65 24.35 -0.62 7.46
CA ILE A 65 25.09 -0.60 8.72
C ILE A 65 25.40 -2.02 9.21
N ALA A 66 24.42 -2.92 9.18
CA ALA A 66 24.64 -4.32 9.51
C ALA A 66 25.65 -4.99 8.56
N GLY A 67 25.63 -4.61 7.27
CA GLY A 67 26.60 -5.06 6.27
C GLY A 67 28.04 -4.69 6.59
N MET A 68 28.28 -3.48 7.12
CA MET A 68 29.61 -3.04 7.55
C MET A 68 30.17 -3.88 8.72
N GLY A 69 29.30 -4.60 9.45
CA GLY A 69 29.73 -5.51 10.52
C GLY A 69 30.67 -6.62 10.03
N ALA A 70 30.48 -7.09 8.79
CA ALA A 70 31.35 -8.11 8.21
C ALA A 70 32.77 -7.59 7.96
N ASP A 71 32.89 -6.38 7.40
CA ASP A 71 34.19 -5.75 7.15
C ASP A 71 34.90 -5.44 8.48
N PHE A 72 34.14 -4.99 9.47
CA PHE A 72 34.67 -4.75 10.82
C PHE A 72 35.18 -6.04 11.48
N ALA A 73 34.47 -7.17 11.34
CA ALA A 73 34.91 -8.46 11.85
C ALA A 73 36.27 -8.87 11.28
N PHE A 74 36.46 -8.74 9.96
CA PHE A 74 37.75 -9.03 9.32
C PHE A 74 38.85 -8.04 9.73
N ALA A 75 38.54 -6.75 9.87
CA ALA A 75 39.49 -5.75 10.33
C ALA A 75 39.96 -6.04 11.77
N LYS A 76 39.03 -6.38 12.65
CA LYS A 76 39.29 -6.81 14.04
C LYS A 76 40.16 -8.06 14.09
N ALA A 77 39.85 -9.07 13.27
CA ALA A 77 40.64 -10.29 13.18
C ALA A 77 42.07 -10.02 12.71
N ARG A 78 42.25 -9.15 11.70
CA ARG A 78 43.58 -8.74 11.23
C ARG A 78 44.42 -8.09 12.34
N LEU A 79 43.82 -7.24 13.17
CA LEU A 79 44.49 -6.63 14.31
C LEU A 79 44.83 -7.67 15.40
N GLN A 80 43.93 -8.61 15.67
CA GLN A 80 44.16 -9.69 16.65
C GLN A 80 45.29 -10.62 16.20
N LYS A 81 45.32 -11.01 14.92
CA LYS A 81 46.42 -11.78 14.34
C LYS A 81 47.77 -11.10 14.50
N GLY A 82 47.83 -9.79 14.26
CA GLY A 82 49.03 -8.99 14.48
C GLY A 82 49.55 -9.13 15.92
N ARG A 83 48.64 -9.00 16.91
CA ARG A 83 48.98 -9.17 18.33
C ARG A 83 49.39 -10.60 18.69
N ILE A 84 48.72 -11.61 18.14
CA ILE A 84 49.03 -13.02 18.37
C ILE A 84 50.43 -13.34 17.85
N LEU A 85 50.74 -12.92 16.62
CA LEU A 85 52.06 -13.10 16.01
C LEU A 85 53.15 -12.39 16.80
N GLU A 86 52.91 -11.15 17.24
CA GLU A 86 53.87 -10.39 18.03
C GLU A 86 54.14 -11.06 19.39
N LYS A 87 53.10 -11.43 20.13
CA LYS A 87 53.23 -12.18 21.39
C LYS A 87 53.91 -13.54 21.20
N GLY A 88 53.63 -14.21 20.08
CA GLY A 88 54.26 -15.47 19.74
C GLY A 88 55.76 -15.31 19.51
N ARG A 89 56.16 -14.28 18.77
CA ARG A 89 57.58 -13.94 18.53
C ARG A 89 58.31 -13.60 19.83
N THR A 90 57.73 -12.78 20.70
CA THR A 90 58.35 -12.44 21.98
C THR A 90 58.48 -13.65 22.90
N THR A 91 57.48 -14.53 22.93
CA THR A 91 57.52 -15.78 23.71
C THR A 91 58.60 -16.73 23.21
N LEU A 92 58.68 -16.95 21.90
CA LEU A 92 59.72 -17.80 21.29
C LEU A 92 61.12 -17.19 21.50
N ALA A 93 61.26 -15.87 21.41
CA ALA A 93 62.52 -15.18 21.70
C ALA A 93 62.93 -15.35 23.18
N ALA A 94 61.99 -15.21 24.11
CA ALA A 94 62.24 -15.43 25.54
C ALA A 94 62.68 -16.87 25.84
N GLN A 95 62.01 -17.87 25.24
CA GLN A 95 62.41 -19.28 25.35
C GLN A 95 63.84 -19.51 24.84
N ARG A 96 64.19 -18.96 23.67
CA ARG A 96 65.55 -19.06 23.12
C ARG A 96 66.59 -18.39 24.02
N ALA A 97 66.29 -17.22 24.57
CA ALA A 97 67.17 -16.54 25.51
C ALA A 97 67.35 -17.35 26.80
N GLU A 98 66.29 -17.97 27.31
CA GLU A 98 66.36 -18.85 28.48
C GLU A 98 67.26 -20.06 28.21
N TYR A 99 67.09 -20.76 27.07
CA TYR A 99 67.94 -21.90 26.71
C TYR A 99 69.41 -21.49 26.54
N ALA A 100 69.67 -20.36 25.87
CA ALA A 100 71.01 -19.80 25.73
C ALA A 100 71.64 -19.48 27.10
N SER A 101 70.88 -18.90 28.04
CA SER A 101 71.37 -18.59 29.39
C SER A 101 71.77 -19.84 30.20
N ARG A 102 71.17 -21.00 29.87
CA ARG A 102 71.46 -22.29 30.49
C ARG A 102 72.46 -23.13 29.69
N ASN A 103 73.02 -22.58 28.60
CA ASN A 103 73.91 -23.28 27.68
C ASN A 103 73.28 -24.56 27.09
N ILE A 104 71.95 -24.57 26.95
CA ILE A 104 71.19 -25.67 26.34
C ILE A 104 71.06 -25.35 24.86
N ASP A 105 71.44 -26.28 23.99
CA ASP A 105 71.25 -26.12 22.55
C ASP A 105 69.75 -26.14 22.20
N PRO A 106 69.20 -25.07 21.62
CA PRO A 106 67.78 -24.98 21.27
C PRO A 106 67.40 -25.81 20.03
N THR A 107 68.36 -26.39 19.31
CA THR A 107 68.15 -27.05 18.02
C THR A 107 67.86 -28.54 18.12
N PHE A 108 67.94 -29.14 19.33
CA PHE A 108 67.62 -30.54 19.55
C PHE A 108 66.97 -30.81 20.92
N GLY A 109 66.26 -31.94 21.02
CA GLY A 109 65.64 -32.40 22.26
C GLY A 109 64.44 -31.56 22.74
N SER A 110 64.28 -31.45 24.06
CA SER A 110 63.14 -30.78 24.71
C SER A 110 62.95 -29.29 24.33
N PRO A 111 64.01 -28.48 24.15
CA PRO A 111 63.88 -27.09 23.67
C PRO A 111 63.20 -26.95 22.30
N LEU A 112 63.57 -27.81 21.34
CA LEU A 112 62.98 -27.81 20.01
C LEU A 112 61.49 -28.18 20.08
N LEU A 113 61.15 -29.22 20.86
CA LEU A 113 59.76 -29.63 21.08
C LEU A 113 58.92 -28.53 21.75
N THR A 114 59.51 -27.78 22.69
CA THR A 114 58.82 -26.68 23.38
C THR A 114 58.56 -25.50 22.44
N GLN A 115 59.54 -25.14 21.60
CA GLN A 115 59.36 -24.12 20.57
C GLN A 115 58.32 -24.57 19.52
N ALA A 116 58.36 -25.83 19.10
CA ALA A 116 57.39 -26.40 18.16
C ALA A 116 55.97 -26.40 18.74
N LEU A 117 55.80 -26.80 20.02
CA LEU A 117 54.52 -26.74 20.71
C LEU A 117 53.99 -25.30 20.81
N THR A 118 54.88 -24.35 21.11
CA THR A 118 54.53 -22.93 21.18
C THR A 118 54.10 -22.39 19.81
N ALA A 119 54.84 -22.72 18.75
CA ALA A 119 54.49 -22.37 17.37
C ALA A 119 53.15 -23.00 16.94
N GLY A 120 52.90 -24.26 17.31
CA GLY A 120 51.63 -24.94 17.04
C GLY A 120 50.45 -24.27 17.72
N ARG A 121 50.59 -23.83 18.98
CA ARG A 121 49.56 -23.04 19.68
C ARG A 121 49.30 -21.70 19.00
N ILE A 122 50.36 -20.99 18.59
CA ILE A 122 50.22 -19.73 17.85
C ILE A 122 49.44 -19.95 16.54
N ALA A 123 49.77 -21.01 15.79
CA ALA A 123 49.04 -21.34 14.57
C ALA A 123 47.56 -21.64 14.84
N GLN A 124 47.27 -22.44 15.86
CA GLN A 124 45.90 -22.74 16.28
C GLN A 124 45.13 -21.48 16.69
N ASP A 125 45.75 -20.56 17.43
CA ASP A 125 45.13 -19.30 17.83
C ASP A 125 44.82 -18.40 16.61
N LEU A 126 45.67 -18.42 15.57
CA LEU A 126 45.42 -17.71 14.32
C LEU A 126 44.24 -18.31 13.57
N ASP A 127 44.18 -19.63 13.46
CA ASP A 127 43.08 -20.35 12.80
C ASP A 127 41.74 -20.11 13.52
N LEU A 128 41.75 -20.14 14.86
CA LEU A 128 40.57 -19.80 15.66
C LEU A 128 40.16 -18.33 15.47
N THR A 129 41.13 -17.42 15.32
CA THR A 129 40.84 -16.01 15.05
C THR A 129 40.18 -15.83 13.69
N ASP A 130 40.60 -16.57 12.67
CA ASP A 130 39.95 -16.58 11.35
C ASP A 130 38.55 -17.14 11.41
N ALA A 131 38.37 -18.32 12.01
CA ALA A 131 37.07 -18.95 12.15
C ALA A 131 36.07 -18.03 12.88
N ASN A 132 36.51 -17.36 13.95
CA ASN A 132 35.68 -16.39 14.67
C ASN A 132 35.30 -15.19 13.79
N ALA A 133 36.24 -14.70 12.96
CA ALA A 133 35.98 -13.60 12.04
C ALA A 133 34.94 -13.98 10.98
N GLU A 134 35.04 -15.20 10.45
CA GLU A 134 34.10 -15.73 9.47
C GLU A 134 32.70 -15.89 10.05
N ILE A 135 32.60 -16.40 11.29
CA ILE A 135 31.32 -16.51 12.01
C ILE A 135 30.71 -15.12 12.24
N GLU A 136 31.48 -14.16 12.77
CA GLU A 136 30.99 -12.80 13.03
C GLU A 136 30.57 -12.09 11.73
N ALA A 137 31.31 -12.33 10.63
CA ALA A 137 30.95 -11.82 9.31
C ALA A 137 29.70 -12.49 8.73
N ALA A 138 29.52 -13.80 8.94
CA ALA A 138 28.33 -14.52 8.51
C ALA A 138 27.08 -14.06 9.29
N ASP A 139 27.21 -13.82 10.59
CA ASP A 139 26.14 -13.26 11.43
C ASP A 139 25.74 -11.86 10.97
N ALA A 140 26.71 -11.01 10.67
CA ALA A 140 26.47 -9.68 10.13
C ALA A 140 25.72 -9.73 8.77
N LYS A 141 26.14 -10.63 7.87
CA LYS A 141 25.46 -10.85 6.58
C LYS A 141 24.04 -11.39 6.76
N THR A 142 23.84 -12.32 7.68
CA THR A 142 22.51 -12.89 7.99
C THR A 142 21.59 -11.81 8.55
N ARG A 143 22.09 -10.98 9.46
CA ARG A 143 21.34 -9.83 10.01
C ARG A 143 20.95 -8.84 8.92
N ARG A 144 21.88 -8.49 8.04
CA ARG A 144 21.60 -7.65 6.87
C ARG A 144 20.51 -8.26 5.98
N ALA A 145 20.61 -9.54 5.67
CA ALA A 145 19.63 -10.23 4.84
C ALA A 145 18.22 -10.23 5.47
N ASN A 146 18.13 -10.48 6.78
CA ASN A 146 16.86 -10.43 7.51
C ASN A 146 16.24 -9.03 7.46
N ILE A 147 17.04 -7.97 7.68
CA ILE A 147 16.55 -6.59 7.60
C ILE A 147 16.09 -6.25 6.17
N LEU A 148 16.82 -6.65 5.14
CA LEU A 148 16.40 -6.46 3.75
C LEU A 148 15.12 -7.24 3.42
N GLY A 149 14.94 -8.44 3.97
CA GLY A 149 13.69 -9.19 3.85
C GLY A 149 12.51 -8.43 4.44
N HIS A 150 12.67 -7.81 5.62
CA HIS A 150 11.66 -6.94 6.20
C HIS A 150 11.41 -5.67 5.38
N ALA A 151 12.47 -5.05 4.83
CA ALA A 151 12.35 -3.88 3.96
C ALA A 151 11.56 -4.21 2.68
N ALA A 152 11.83 -5.36 2.06
CA ALA A 152 11.10 -5.83 0.88
C ALA A 152 9.61 -6.09 1.19
N GLY A 153 9.32 -6.70 2.34
CA GLY A 153 7.94 -6.88 2.82
C GLY A 153 7.21 -5.55 3.03
N ALA A 154 7.86 -4.58 3.66
CA ALA A 154 7.32 -3.23 3.85
C ALA A 154 7.12 -2.49 2.51
N GLN A 155 8.00 -2.70 1.52
CA GLN A 155 7.85 -2.13 0.19
C GLN A 155 6.62 -2.69 -0.54
N GLY A 156 6.29 -3.98 -0.35
CA GLY A 156 5.03 -4.56 -0.85
C GLY A 156 3.79 -3.86 -0.29
N GLN A 157 3.83 -3.45 0.99
CA GLN A 157 2.74 -2.68 1.60
C GLN A 157 2.59 -1.28 1.00
N VAL A 158 3.71 -0.61 0.68
CA VAL A 158 3.71 0.69 -0.03
C VAL A 158 3.00 0.58 -1.37
N VAL A 159 3.31 -0.45 -2.16
CA VAL A 159 2.66 -0.65 -3.47
C VAL A 159 1.15 -0.87 -3.31
N SER A 160 0.74 -1.65 -2.31
CA SER A 160 -0.68 -1.87 -2.01
C SER A 160 -1.40 -0.59 -1.61
N SER A 161 -0.80 0.25 -0.75
CA SER A 161 -1.44 1.50 -0.30
C SER A 161 -1.52 2.54 -1.42
N ILE A 162 -0.51 2.65 -2.28
CA ILE A 162 -0.56 3.48 -3.49
C ILE A 162 -1.67 3.00 -4.44
N GLY A 163 -1.82 1.69 -4.62
CA GLY A 163 -2.90 1.11 -5.43
C GLY A 163 -4.29 1.44 -4.88
N GLN A 164 -4.45 1.39 -3.55
CA GLN A 164 -5.70 1.79 -2.88
C GLN A 164 -5.98 3.29 -3.00
N GLN A 165 -4.96 4.13 -2.82
CA GLN A 165 -5.05 5.58 -3.02
C GLN A 165 -5.50 5.93 -4.44
N LEU A 166 -4.90 5.30 -5.45
CA LEU A 166 -5.27 5.53 -6.85
C LEU A 166 -6.73 5.12 -7.10
N THR A 167 -7.14 3.98 -6.55
CA THR A 167 -8.52 3.48 -6.68
C THR A 167 -9.54 4.41 -6.04
N SER A 168 -9.30 4.88 -4.81
CA SER A 168 -10.21 5.82 -4.13
C SER A 168 -10.24 7.18 -4.83
N THR A 169 -9.11 7.66 -5.34
CA THR A 169 -9.05 8.91 -6.13
C THR A 169 -9.86 8.79 -7.42
N MET A 170 -9.76 7.67 -8.14
CA MET A 170 -10.53 7.43 -9.37
C MET A 170 -12.03 7.34 -9.09
N LYS A 171 -12.42 6.65 -8.01
CA LYS A 171 -13.83 6.57 -7.57
C LYS A 171 -14.37 7.94 -7.15
N ALA A 172 -13.61 8.73 -6.39
CA ALA A 172 -13.98 10.10 -6.04
C ALA A 172 -14.24 10.95 -7.30
N LYS A 173 -13.33 10.88 -8.28
CA LYS A 173 -13.47 11.59 -9.56
C LYS A 173 -14.73 11.16 -10.32
N SER A 174 -15.02 9.86 -10.35
CA SER A 174 -16.24 9.32 -10.97
C SER A 174 -17.52 9.79 -10.27
N LEU A 175 -17.50 9.92 -8.95
CA LEU A 175 -18.64 10.41 -8.17
C LEU A 175 -18.88 11.91 -8.43
N PHE A 176 -17.81 12.71 -8.54
CA PHE A 176 -17.95 14.12 -8.88
C PHE A 176 -18.55 14.33 -10.27
N THR A 177 -18.08 13.60 -11.28
CA THR A 177 -18.65 13.68 -12.64
C THR A 177 -20.11 13.23 -12.67
N LYS A 178 -20.45 12.16 -11.94
CA LYS A 178 -21.83 11.69 -11.85
C LYS A 178 -22.75 12.69 -11.14
N SER A 179 -22.25 13.36 -10.09
CA SER A 179 -22.96 14.44 -9.42
C SER A 179 -23.32 15.57 -10.40
N GLU A 180 -22.40 15.95 -11.28
CA GLU A 180 -22.64 16.99 -12.29
C GLU A 180 -23.71 16.54 -13.31
N ASP A 181 -23.64 15.29 -13.76
CA ASP A 181 -24.63 14.70 -14.65
C ASP A 181 -26.02 14.60 -14.00
N ASP A 182 -26.11 14.27 -12.71
CA ASP A 182 -27.37 14.17 -11.97
C ASP A 182 -28.03 15.55 -11.75
N VAL A 183 -27.24 16.62 -11.56
CA VAL A 183 -27.76 18.01 -11.55
C VAL A 183 -28.28 18.39 -12.94
N ALA A 184 -27.54 18.06 -14.00
CA ALA A 184 -27.95 18.34 -15.37
C ALA A 184 -29.23 17.57 -15.74
N ALA A 185 -29.31 16.29 -15.39
CA ALA A 185 -30.49 15.44 -15.60
C ALA A 185 -31.69 15.93 -14.77
N GLY A 186 -31.48 16.36 -13.52
CA GLY A 186 -32.51 16.97 -12.69
C GLY A 186 -33.03 18.29 -13.28
N ALA A 187 -32.16 19.14 -13.82
CA ALA A 187 -32.52 20.38 -14.49
C ALA A 187 -33.26 20.13 -15.82
N ILE A 188 -32.80 19.19 -16.64
CA ILE A 188 -33.47 18.80 -17.89
C ILE A 188 -34.81 18.11 -17.60
N GLY A 189 -34.89 17.29 -16.57
CA GLY A 189 -36.12 16.66 -16.09
C GLY A 189 -37.14 17.67 -15.58
N ALA A 190 -36.69 18.72 -14.90
CA ALA A 190 -37.51 19.85 -14.47
C ALA A 190 -37.97 20.71 -15.66
N LEU A 191 -37.08 21.03 -16.59
CA LEU A 191 -37.41 21.79 -17.80
C LEU A 191 -38.38 21.02 -18.72
N SER A 192 -38.19 19.72 -18.91
CA SER A 192 -39.08 18.87 -19.70
C SER A 192 -40.45 18.68 -19.06
N SER A 193 -40.54 18.64 -17.73
CA SER A 193 -41.84 18.63 -17.02
C SER A 193 -42.56 19.98 -17.09
N ILE A 194 -41.84 21.10 -17.04
CA ILE A 194 -42.39 22.44 -17.29
C ILE A 194 -42.87 22.56 -18.75
N LEU A 195 -42.06 22.12 -19.72
CA LEU A 195 -42.36 22.22 -21.15
C LEU A 195 -43.51 21.28 -21.58
N SER A 196 -43.58 20.07 -21.04
CA SER A 196 -44.69 19.13 -21.29
C SER A 196 -46.00 19.58 -20.63
N GLY A 197 -45.94 20.18 -19.45
CA GLY A 197 -47.10 20.83 -18.82
C GLY A 197 -47.53 22.12 -19.52
N ALA A 198 -46.62 22.83 -20.19
CA ALA A 198 -46.96 23.98 -21.05
C ALA A 198 -47.53 23.54 -22.40
N ALA A 199 -47.05 22.44 -22.98
CA ALA A 199 -47.56 21.88 -24.23
C ALA A 199 -48.99 21.32 -24.09
N SER A 200 -49.38 20.81 -22.91
CA SER A 200 -50.76 20.42 -22.62
C SER A 200 -51.71 21.63 -22.47
N LEU A 201 -51.18 22.82 -22.19
CA LEU A 201 -51.93 24.10 -22.20
C LEU A 201 -52.03 24.71 -23.61
N GLY A 202 -51.04 24.50 -24.48
CA GLY A 202 -51.04 24.95 -25.87
C GLY A 202 -52.00 24.20 -26.81
N LYS A 203 -52.53 23.04 -26.38
CA LYS A 203 -53.60 22.30 -27.06
C LYS A 203 -55.01 22.62 -26.53
N GLY A 204 -55.24 23.87 -26.10
CA GLY A 204 -56.57 24.40 -25.86
C GLY A 204 -57.22 24.86 -27.16
N GLY A 205 -57.86 23.95 -27.93
CA GLY A 205 -58.66 24.38 -29.09
C GLY A 205 -59.02 23.30 -30.12
N SER A 206 -59.63 22.19 -29.72
CA SER A 206 -60.50 21.44 -30.64
C SER A 206 -61.66 20.81 -29.88
N PHE A 207 -62.71 21.62 -29.68
CA PHE A 207 -64.05 21.11 -29.42
C PHE A 207 -64.67 20.69 -30.75
N GLY A 208 -64.96 19.40 -30.87
CA GLY A 208 -65.78 18.77 -31.90
C GLY A 208 -65.82 17.29 -31.51
N GLY A 209 -66.83 16.82 -30.79
CA GLY A 209 -68.20 16.68 -31.26
C GLY A 209 -68.35 15.26 -31.80
N GLY A 210 -69.01 14.38 -31.05
CA GLY A 210 -69.28 13.02 -31.51
C GLY A 210 -69.38 11.98 -30.40
N SER A 211 -70.62 11.73 -29.97
CA SER A 211 -71.08 10.53 -29.28
C SER A 211 -70.47 9.24 -29.85
N THR A 212 -70.07 8.28 -29.02
CA THR A 212 -70.87 7.05 -28.78
C THR A 212 -70.22 6.13 -27.75
N PHE A 213 -71.13 5.59 -26.94
CA PHE A 213 -71.01 4.50 -26.00
C PHE A 213 -70.89 3.15 -26.75
N GLN A 214 -69.86 2.35 -26.45
CA GLN A 214 -69.78 0.89 -26.62
C GLN A 214 -68.45 0.47 -25.95
N GLY A 215 -68.35 -0.33 -24.89
CA GLY A 215 -69.17 -1.47 -24.51
C GLY A 215 -68.66 -2.73 -25.20
N ASN A 216 -67.48 -3.27 -24.81
CA ASN A 216 -67.39 -4.61 -24.21
C ASN A 216 -65.99 -4.96 -23.68
N PRO A 217 -65.92 -5.85 -22.66
CA PRO A 217 -64.71 -6.39 -22.04
C PRO A 217 -64.24 -7.66 -22.78
N TRP A 218 -63.21 -8.32 -22.22
CA TRP A 218 -62.59 -9.60 -22.61
C TRP A 218 -61.26 -9.49 -23.39
N GLY A 219 -60.17 -9.60 -22.62
CA GLY A 219 -59.22 -10.71 -22.80
C GLY A 219 -58.03 -10.48 -23.72
N ALA A 220 -56.88 -10.20 -23.11
CA ALA A 220 -55.65 -10.96 -23.38
C ALA A 220 -54.64 -10.68 -22.27
N GLU A 221 -54.50 -11.67 -21.39
CA GLU A 221 -53.38 -11.83 -20.48
C GLU A 221 -52.05 -11.89 -21.26
N SER A 222 -51.02 -11.21 -20.77
CA SER A 222 -49.64 -11.60 -21.06
C SER A 222 -48.78 -11.47 -19.81
N VAL A 223 -48.75 -12.58 -19.07
CA VAL A 223 -47.58 -13.23 -18.47
C VAL A 223 -46.57 -12.34 -17.74
N ASN A 224 -46.69 -12.41 -16.42
CA ASN A 224 -45.64 -12.13 -15.44
C ASN A 224 -44.52 -13.18 -15.54
N VAL A 225 -43.27 -12.75 -15.76
CA VAL A 225 -42.08 -13.59 -15.56
C VAL A 225 -41.17 -12.92 -14.53
N PRO A 226 -41.11 -13.45 -13.29
CA PRO A 226 -40.02 -13.15 -12.38
C PRO A 226 -38.86 -14.12 -12.60
N SER A 227 -37.66 -13.57 -12.71
CA SER A 227 -36.39 -14.31 -12.64
C SER A 227 -36.18 -14.90 -11.24
N ALA A 228 -35.82 -16.17 -11.14
CA ALA A 228 -35.01 -16.71 -10.04
C ALA A 228 -34.45 -18.10 -10.40
N GLY A 229 -33.16 -18.31 -10.12
CA GLY A 229 -32.59 -19.65 -9.96
C GLY A 229 -31.61 -20.10 -11.04
N ARG A 230 -30.36 -19.65 -10.96
CA ARG A 230 -29.21 -20.43 -11.43
C ARG A 230 -28.35 -20.72 -10.21
N ASP A 231 -28.50 -21.93 -9.71
CA ASP A 231 -27.51 -22.63 -8.90
C ASP A 231 -27.32 -24.02 -9.53
N PHE A 232 -26.07 -24.49 -9.48
CA PHE A 232 -25.41 -25.65 -10.10
C PHE A 232 -24.80 -25.42 -11.49
#